data_AF-A0AAJ7CC96-F1
#
_entry.id   AF-A0AAJ7CC96-F1
#
_cell.length_a   1.000
_cell.length_b   1.000
_cell.length_c   1.000
_cell.angle_alpha   90.00
_cell.angle_beta   90.00
_cell.angle_gamma   90.00
#
_symmetry.space_group_name_H-M   'P 1'
#
loop_
_entity.id
_entity.type
_entity.pdbx_description
1 polymer ?
#
loop_
_entity_poly.entity_id
_entity_poly.type
_entity_poly.pdbx_seq_one_letter_code
_entity_poly.pdbx_strand_id
1 'polypeptide(L)'
;MNARIVEGQYKMSNDYSMSLLKNVHKDLPLPEPGETFLVRGDYEYWHYGCDGFNDKGWGCGYRTLQTICSWIKDTLTSNAPVPNLRSIQEILVALEDKDKSFIGSREWIGSFEVCLVLDYRYDVVSKIIHIPNGKDLIQYIDKLKKHFEDFASPIMMGGDKDCSSKGIMGIHIGSNGNAYLLVVDPHFIGKAKGINHLQSEHWIKWQHFSDFVNSSFYNFCLPQVQARKQHEGHSTTG
;
A
#
# COMPACT_ATOMS: atom_id res chain seq x y z
N MET A 1 42.19 -0.47 25.16
CA MET A 1 40.90 -1.08 25.51
C MET A 1 40.08 -1.17 24.23
N ASN A 2 39.93 -2.37 23.68
CA ASN A 2 39.22 -2.62 22.42
C ASN A 2 37.74 -2.89 22.73
N ALA A 3 36.85 -1.99 22.33
CA ALA A 3 35.42 -2.23 22.34
C ALA A 3 35.06 -3.04 21.08
N ARG A 4 34.74 -4.32 21.28
CA ARG A 4 34.10 -5.17 20.26
C ARG A 4 32.64 -4.76 20.16
N ILE A 5 32.27 -4.17 19.03
CA ILE A 5 30.88 -4.15 18.55
C ILE A 5 30.61 -5.58 18.07
N VAL A 6 29.66 -6.27 18.69
CA VAL A 6 29.10 -7.51 18.14
C VAL A 6 27.70 -7.17 17.67
N GLU A 7 27.58 -7.02 16.36
CA GLU A 7 26.32 -6.93 15.62
C GLU A 7 25.46 -8.17 15.92
N GLY A 8 24.26 -7.93 16.42
CA GLY A 8 23.24 -8.95 16.64
C GLY A 8 21.89 -8.45 16.14
N GLN A 9 21.81 -8.04 14.88
CA GLN A 9 20.51 -7.87 14.22
C GLN A 9 20.02 -9.25 13.78
N TYR A 10 19.00 -9.76 14.47
CA TYR A 10 18.29 -10.98 14.11
C TYR A 10 17.76 -10.86 12.67
N LYS A 11 18.46 -11.48 11.72
CA LYS A 11 17.96 -11.77 10.38
C LYS A 11 16.75 -12.70 10.55
N MET A 12 15.56 -12.27 10.15
CA MET A 12 14.46 -13.20 9.91
C MET A 12 14.95 -14.13 8.79
N SER A 13 15.04 -15.43 9.08
CA SER A 13 15.90 -16.37 8.35
C SER A 13 15.41 -16.80 6.96
N ASN A 14 14.54 -16.02 6.29
CA ASN A 14 14.22 -16.23 4.87
C ASN A 14 13.67 -14.93 4.28
N ASP A 15 14.52 -14.15 3.61
CA ASP A 15 14.06 -13.20 2.61
C ASP A 15 13.35 -14.00 1.51
N TYR A 16 12.09 -13.66 1.23
CA TYR A 16 11.32 -14.27 0.14
C TYR A 16 10.63 -13.21 -0.72
N SER A 17 11.14 -11.98 -0.69
CA SER A 17 10.63 -10.83 -1.46
C SER A 17 10.54 -11.10 -2.98
N MET A 18 11.34 -12.03 -3.50
CA MET A 18 11.30 -12.47 -4.90
C MET A 18 10.10 -13.37 -5.25
N SER A 19 9.32 -13.83 -4.27
CA SER A 19 8.19 -14.74 -4.43
C SER A 19 6.95 -14.28 -3.66
N LEU A 20 6.73 -12.96 -3.56
CA LEU A 20 5.54 -12.40 -2.91
C LEU A 20 4.27 -12.77 -3.68
N LEU A 21 3.17 -12.92 -2.94
CA LEU A 21 1.86 -13.12 -3.54
C LEU A 21 1.44 -11.86 -4.30
N LYS A 22 0.83 -12.05 -5.47
CA LYS A 22 0.30 -10.96 -6.29
C LYS A 22 -1.21 -10.88 -6.18
N ASN A 23 -1.74 -9.67 -6.30
CA ASN A 23 -3.18 -9.39 -6.41
C ASN A 23 -4.02 -10.14 -5.37
N VAL A 24 -3.58 -10.07 -4.11
CA VAL A 24 -4.17 -10.79 -2.98
C VAL A 24 -5.64 -10.45 -2.69
N HIS A 25 -6.18 -9.44 -3.38
CA HIS A 25 -7.61 -9.08 -3.36
C HIS A 25 -8.47 -9.90 -4.33
N LYS A 26 -7.88 -10.60 -5.31
CA LYS A 26 -8.65 -11.40 -6.27
C LYS A 26 -9.48 -12.45 -5.54
N ASP A 27 -10.67 -12.69 -6.08
CA ASP A 27 -11.64 -13.66 -5.57
C ASP A 27 -12.15 -13.41 -4.14
N LEU A 28 -11.84 -12.24 -3.56
CA LEU A 28 -12.43 -11.84 -2.27
C LEU A 28 -13.93 -11.58 -2.47
N PRO A 29 -14.82 -12.26 -1.72
CA PRO A 29 -16.26 -12.04 -1.83
C PRO A 29 -16.64 -10.59 -1.58
N LEU A 30 -17.59 -10.07 -2.36
CA LEU A 30 -18.15 -8.74 -2.14
C LEU A 30 -18.92 -8.72 -0.80
N PRO A 31 -18.89 -7.59 -0.07
CA PRO A 31 -19.57 -7.50 1.21
C PRO A 31 -21.10 -7.52 1.05
N GLU A 32 -21.63 -7.01 -0.07
CA GLU A 32 -23.03 -7.05 -0.45
C GLU A 32 -23.20 -6.79 -1.97
N PRO A 33 -24.43 -6.87 -2.54
CA PRO A 33 -24.68 -6.43 -3.90
C PRO A 33 -24.46 -4.92 -4.08
N GLY A 34 -23.80 -4.51 -5.16
CA GLY A 34 -23.50 -3.10 -5.42
C GLY A 34 -22.46 -2.90 -6.52
N GLU A 35 -21.94 -1.69 -6.61
CA GLU A 35 -20.89 -1.31 -7.57
C GLU A 35 -19.50 -1.39 -6.93
N THR A 36 -18.52 -1.92 -7.68
CA THR A 36 -17.14 -2.09 -7.20
C THR A 36 -16.15 -1.48 -8.17
N PHE A 37 -15.23 -0.67 -7.64
CA PHE A 37 -14.15 -0.07 -8.41
C PHE A 37 -12.83 -0.51 -7.77
N LEU A 38 -12.02 -1.24 -8.54
CA LEU A 38 -10.78 -1.85 -8.07
C LEU A 38 -9.57 -1.25 -8.77
N VAL A 39 -8.40 -1.45 -8.16
CA VAL A 39 -7.11 -1.33 -8.83
C VAL A 39 -7.09 -2.17 -10.12
N ARG A 40 -6.47 -1.65 -11.18
CA ARG A 40 -6.22 -2.38 -12.44
C ARG A 40 -4.72 -2.55 -12.63
N GLY A 41 -4.28 -3.72 -13.09
CA GLY A 41 -2.87 -4.10 -13.17
C GLY A 41 -2.42 -4.93 -11.98
N ASP A 42 -1.18 -5.42 -12.04
CA ASP A 42 -0.66 -6.35 -11.05
C ASP A 42 0.13 -5.63 -9.95
N TYR A 43 -0.03 -6.07 -8.70
CA TYR A 43 0.81 -5.63 -7.59
C TYR A 43 1.23 -6.81 -6.71
N GLU A 44 2.33 -6.65 -6.00
CA GLU A 44 2.86 -7.59 -5.01
C GLU A 44 2.45 -7.16 -3.59
N TYR A 45 2.14 -8.13 -2.74
CA TYR A 45 1.81 -7.88 -1.34
C TYR A 45 3.08 -7.77 -0.48
N TRP A 46 3.57 -6.55 -0.30
CA TRP A 46 4.69 -6.25 0.59
C TRP A 46 4.18 -6.02 2.02
N HIS A 47 4.82 -6.66 2.99
CA HIS A 47 4.40 -6.64 4.40
C HIS A 47 5.62 -6.84 5.32
N TYR A 48 5.42 -6.79 6.64
CA TYR A 48 6.51 -6.86 7.62
C TYR A 48 7.43 -8.07 7.42
N GLY A 49 8.75 -7.80 7.43
CA GLY A 49 9.79 -8.82 7.40
C GLY A 49 9.91 -9.63 6.11
N CYS A 50 9.15 -9.31 5.05
CA CYS A 50 9.10 -10.14 3.84
C CYS A 50 10.44 -10.20 3.07
N ASP A 51 11.28 -9.16 3.20
CA ASP A 51 12.65 -9.07 2.67
C ASP A 51 13.74 -9.44 3.71
N GLY A 52 13.35 -10.07 4.81
CA GLY A 52 14.25 -10.47 5.90
C GLY A 52 14.64 -9.35 6.87
N PHE A 53 14.24 -8.10 6.62
CA PHE A 53 14.50 -6.97 7.51
C PHE A 53 13.39 -6.79 8.55
N ASN A 54 13.76 -6.73 9.84
CA ASN A 54 12.77 -6.61 10.92
C ASN A 54 12.29 -5.16 11.10
N ASP A 55 11.20 -4.83 10.43
CA ASP A 55 10.54 -3.53 10.47
C ASP A 55 9.21 -3.53 11.25
N LYS A 56 8.96 -4.57 12.04
CA LYS A 56 7.75 -4.70 12.85
C LYS A 56 7.58 -3.48 13.75
N GLY A 57 6.40 -2.85 13.65
CA GLY A 57 5.97 -1.74 14.51
C GLY A 57 6.33 -0.35 13.99
N TRP A 58 7.02 -0.24 12.84
CA TRP A 58 7.37 1.07 12.27
C TRP A 58 7.42 1.08 10.72
N GLY A 59 7.55 -0.09 10.10
CA GLY A 59 7.74 -0.22 8.66
C GLY A 59 6.48 -0.15 7.79
N CYS A 60 5.27 -0.04 8.37
CA CYS A 60 4.02 -0.24 7.61
C CYS A 60 3.89 0.73 6.42
N GLY A 61 4.28 1.99 6.60
CA GLY A 61 4.30 2.98 5.52
C GLY A 61 5.24 2.59 4.38
N TYR A 62 6.42 2.07 4.71
CA TYR A 62 7.39 1.57 3.72
C TYR A 62 6.83 0.37 2.95
N ARG A 63 6.16 -0.57 3.63
CA ARG A 63 5.59 -1.77 2.99
C ARG A 63 4.41 -1.43 2.09
N THR A 64 3.56 -0.48 2.49
CA THR A 64 2.52 0.06 1.61
C THR A 64 3.14 0.76 0.40
N LEU A 65 4.18 1.56 0.58
CA LEU A 65 4.92 2.19 -0.53
C LEU A 65 5.53 1.15 -1.47
N GLN A 66 6.14 0.07 -0.95
CA GLN A 66 6.70 -1.00 -1.77
C GLN A 66 5.62 -1.73 -2.59
N THR A 67 4.44 -1.94 -2.00
CA THR A 67 3.26 -2.46 -2.72
C THR A 67 2.89 -1.54 -3.90
N ILE A 68 2.81 -0.22 -3.67
CA ILE A 68 2.54 0.77 -4.73
C ILE A 68 3.66 0.77 -5.79
N CYS A 69 4.93 0.74 -5.37
CA CYS A 69 6.09 0.68 -6.26
C CYS A 69 6.04 -0.56 -7.16
N SER A 70 5.66 -1.73 -6.63
CA SER A 70 5.55 -2.95 -7.41
C SER A 70 4.52 -2.82 -8.53
N TRP A 71 3.41 -2.14 -8.25
CA TRP A 71 2.36 -1.85 -9.21
C TRP A 71 2.78 -0.83 -10.27
N ILE A 72 3.42 0.26 -9.86
CA ILE A 72 3.93 1.29 -10.79
C ILE A 72 5.00 0.68 -11.70
N LYS A 73 5.91 -0.11 -11.14
CA LYS A 73 6.97 -0.81 -11.87
C LYS A 73 6.37 -1.68 -12.99
N ASP A 74 5.34 -2.46 -12.69
CA ASP A 74 4.66 -3.29 -13.69
C ASP A 74 3.93 -2.43 -14.73
N THR A 75 3.15 -1.45 -14.27
CA THR A 75 2.34 -0.53 -15.09
C THR A 75 3.18 0.29 -16.07
N LEU A 76 4.35 0.77 -15.65
CA LEU A 76 5.27 1.55 -16.47
C LEU A 76 6.32 0.70 -17.20
N THR A 77 6.36 -0.62 -16.99
CA THR A 77 7.47 -1.50 -17.43
C THR A 77 8.84 -0.91 -17.05
N SER A 78 8.94 -0.45 -15.81
CA SER A 78 10.20 0.04 -15.28
C SER A 78 11.12 -1.14 -14.94
N ASN A 79 12.38 -1.04 -15.35
CA ASN A 79 13.43 -1.98 -14.95
C ASN A 79 13.96 -1.69 -13.53
N ALA A 80 13.51 -0.59 -12.92
CA ALA A 80 13.83 -0.27 -11.54
C ALA A 80 13.34 -1.36 -10.58
N PRO A 81 14.18 -1.88 -9.67
CA PRO A 81 13.69 -2.72 -8.59
C PRO A 81 12.86 -1.89 -7.61
N VAL A 82 11.93 -2.55 -6.91
CA VAL A 82 11.22 -1.95 -5.77
C VAL A 82 12.26 -1.56 -4.71
N PRO A 83 12.27 -0.30 -4.22
CA PRO A 83 13.29 0.15 -3.28
C PRO A 83 13.15 -0.55 -1.93
N ASN A 84 14.26 -0.90 -1.30
CA ASN A 84 14.26 -1.37 0.09
C ASN A 84 14.07 -0.19 1.06
N LEU A 85 13.82 -0.48 2.34
CA LEU A 85 13.55 0.54 3.37
C LEU A 85 14.68 1.57 3.47
N ARG A 86 15.94 1.14 3.41
CA ARG A 86 17.10 2.03 3.48
C ARG A 86 17.16 2.96 2.27
N SER A 87 16.93 2.45 1.06
CA SER A 87 16.88 3.28 -0.15
C SER A 87 15.75 4.30 -0.10
N ILE A 88 14.60 3.95 0.51
CA ILE A 88 13.51 4.92 0.75
C ILE A 88 13.99 6.04 1.69
N GLN A 89 14.66 5.70 2.80
CA GLN A 89 15.24 6.69 3.71
C GLN A 89 16.29 7.58 3.03
N GLU A 90 17.15 7.00 2.20
CA GLU A 90 18.17 7.73 1.43
C GLU A 90 17.54 8.69 0.42
N ILE A 91 16.43 8.32 -0.23
CA ILE A 91 15.66 9.21 -1.11
C ILE A 91 15.11 10.41 -0.31
N LEU A 92 14.48 10.18 0.83
CA LEU A 92 13.89 11.25 1.65
C LEU A 92 14.95 12.24 2.17
N VAL A 93 16.14 11.75 2.52
CA VAL A 93 17.28 12.61 2.87
C VAL A 93 17.81 13.37 1.65
N ALA A 94 17.90 12.74 0.49
CA ALA A 94 18.35 13.38 -0.75
C ALA A 94 17.39 14.50 -1.22
N LEU A 95 16.11 14.37 -0.89
CA LEU A 95 15.07 15.39 -1.13
C LEU A 95 15.01 16.49 -0.07
N GLU A 96 15.91 16.45 0.93
CA GLU A 96 15.93 17.39 2.07
C GLU A 96 14.65 17.39 2.93
N ASP A 97 13.82 16.34 2.83
CA ASP A 97 12.64 16.15 3.68
C ASP A 97 13.01 15.65 5.08
N LYS A 98 14.10 14.87 5.18
CA LYS A 98 14.62 14.32 6.43
C LYS A 98 16.11 14.61 6.62
N ASP A 99 16.54 14.70 7.87
CA ASP A 99 17.95 14.81 8.23
C ASP A 99 18.73 13.50 7.98
N LYS A 100 20.05 13.60 7.83
CA LYS A 100 20.94 12.43 7.59
C LYS A 100 20.81 11.32 8.63
N SER A 101 20.41 11.63 9.86
CA SER A 101 20.18 10.65 10.92
C SER A 101 19.00 9.71 10.65
N PHE A 102 18.12 10.06 9.71
CA PHE A 102 16.98 9.25 9.31
C PHE A 102 17.40 7.95 8.62
N ILE A 103 18.54 7.94 7.93
CA ILE A 103 19.08 6.75 7.28
C ILE A 103 19.52 5.73 8.34
N GLY A 104 18.93 4.54 8.28
CA GLY A 104 19.14 3.47 9.26
C GLY A 104 18.32 3.63 10.55
N SER A 105 17.49 4.68 10.65
CA SER A 105 16.55 4.85 11.75
C SER A 105 15.39 3.84 11.66
N ARG A 106 14.56 3.82 12.71
CA ARG A 106 13.28 3.09 12.75
C ARG A 106 12.08 4.02 12.73
N GLU A 107 12.26 5.20 12.16
CA GLU A 107 11.19 6.19 12.06
C GLU A 107 10.19 5.77 10.98
N TRP A 108 8.92 6.03 11.24
CA TRP A 108 7.79 5.76 10.35
C TRP A 108 7.74 6.82 9.22
N ILE A 109 7.09 6.47 8.12
CA ILE A 109 6.76 7.40 7.03
C ILE A 109 5.25 7.43 6.81
N GLY A 110 4.74 8.57 6.36
CA GLY A 110 3.33 8.79 6.07
C GLY A 110 3.06 9.01 4.59
N SER A 111 1.82 9.43 4.31
CA SER A 111 1.32 9.64 2.95
C SER A 111 2.09 10.71 2.18
N PHE A 112 2.65 11.70 2.87
CA PHE A 112 3.45 12.76 2.24
C PHE A 112 4.83 12.24 1.79
N GLU A 113 5.57 11.57 2.66
CA GLU A 113 6.85 10.95 2.29
C GLU A 113 6.68 9.93 1.16
N VAL A 114 5.58 9.17 1.16
CA VAL A 114 5.24 8.27 0.05
C VAL A 114 5.03 9.04 -1.25
N CYS A 115 4.34 10.18 -1.23
CA CYS A 115 4.20 11.03 -2.42
C CYS A 115 5.57 11.46 -2.97
N LEU A 116 6.49 11.92 -2.11
CA LEU A 116 7.83 12.35 -2.49
C LEU A 116 8.65 11.25 -3.15
N VAL A 117 8.61 10.04 -2.58
CA VAL A 117 9.39 8.91 -3.09
C VAL A 117 8.85 8.42 -4.43
N LEU A 118 7.53 8.42 -4.62
CA LEU A 118 6.92 8.03 -5.89
C LEU A 118 7.28 9.01 -7.02
N ASP A 119 7.23 10.30 -6.72
CA ASP A 119 7.61 11.36 -7.66
C ASP A 119 9.09 11.24 -8.05
N TYR A 120 9.99 11.22 -7.07
CA TYR A 120 11.43 11.11 -7.31
C TYR A 120 11.83 9.85 -8.08
N ARG A 121 11.19 8.71 -7.80
CA ARG A 121 11.62 7.41 -8.32
C ARG A 121 11.03 7.06 -9.68
N TYR A 122 9.82 7.54 -9.97
CA TYR A 122 9.04 7.12 -11.13
C TYR A 122 8.44 8.28 -11.93
N ASP A 123 8.65 9.53 -11.53
CA ASP A 123 7.99 10.72 -12.11
C ASP A 123 6.45 10.61 -12.00
N VAL A 124 5.98 10.07 -10.87
CA VAL A 124 4.56 9.86 -10.59
C VAL A 124 4.08 10.84 -9.53
N VAL A 125 3.40 11.89 -10.00
CA VAL A 125 2.69 12.85 -9.15
C VAL A 125 1.55 12.14 -8.40
N SER A 126 1.42 12.43 -7.11
CA SER A 126 0.31 11.92 -6.29
C SER A 126 -0.57 13.05 -5.76
N LYS A 127 -1.87 12.77 -5.60
CA LYS A 127 -2.80 13.67 -4.93
C LYS A 127 -2.93 13.27 -3.46
N ILE A 128 -2.76 14.22 -2.55
CA ILE A 128 -3.06 14.01 -1.13
C ILE A 128 -4.51 14.43 -0.83
N ILE A 129 -5.26 13.56 -0.17
CA ILE A 129 -6.56 13.88 0.41
C ILE A 129 -6.44 13.76 1.93
N HIS A 130 -6.58 14.89 2.62
CA HIS A 130 -6.68 14.94 4.07
C HIS A 130 -8.15 14.87 4.50
N ILE A 131 -8.48 13.92 5.36
CA ILE A 131 -9.79 13.74 5.97
C ILE A 131 -9.63 14.01 7.48
N PRO A 132 -10.12 15.15 8.00
CA PRO A 132 -9.87 15.55 9.39
C PRO A 132 -10.48 14.63 10.44
N ASN A 133 -11.51 13.87 10.08
CA ASN A 133 -12.22 12.99 11.01
C ASN A 133 -12.71 11.73 10.29
N GLY A 134 -12.51 10.56 10.88
CA GLY A 134 -12.93 9.27 10.32
C GLY A 134 -14.43 9.20 10.01
N LYS A 135 -15.28 9.91 10.77
CA LYS A 135 -16.73 9.97 10.49
C LYS A 135 -17.04 10.63 9.14
N ASP A 136 -16.13 11.48 8.66
CA ASP A 136 -16.30 12.24 7.42
C ASP A 136 -15.84 11.44 6.19
N LEU A 137 -15.28 10.23 6.36
CA LEU A 137 -14.83 9.36 5.25
C LEU A 137 -15.89 9.25 4.15
N ILE A 138 -17.16 9.07 4.55
CA ILE A 138 -18.27 8.89 3.61
C ILE A 138 -18.46 10.09 2.68
N GLN A 139 -18.11 11.30 3.13
CA GLN A 139 -18.21 12.52 2.33
C GLN A 139 -17.16 12.57 1.20
N TYR A 140 -16.16 11.69 1.23
CA TYR A 140 -15.09 11.59 0.23
C TYR A 140 -15.28 10.40 -0.72
N ILE A 141 -16.39 9.67 -0.61
CA ILE A 141 -16.69 8.49 -1.43
C ILE A 141 -16.55 8.76 -2.92
N ASP A 142 -17.11 9.87 -3.42
CA ASP A 142 -17.07 10.24 -4.83
C ASP A 142 -15.66 10.55 -5.32
N LYS A 143 -14.82 11.15 -4.46
CA LYS A 143 -13.42 11.46 -4.80
C LYS A 143 -12.59 10.18 -4.91
N LEU A 144 -12.84 9.21 -4.02
CA LEU A 144 -12.15 7.92 -4.03
C LEU A 144 -12.63 7.05 -5.20
N LYS A 145 -13.95 6.98 -5.43
CA LYS A 145 -14.57 6.34 -6.60
C LYS A 145 -13.97 6.88 -7.90
N LYS A 146 -13.97 8.20 -8.07
CA LYS A 146 -13.42 8.87 -9.25
C LYS A 146 -11.95 8.51 -9.49
N HIS A 147 -11.15 8.37 -8.43
CA HIS A 147 -9.77 7.94 -8.58
C HIS A 147 -9.63 6.52 -9.16
N PHE A 148 -10.44 5.56 -8.68
CA PHE A 148 -10.44 4.21 -9.23
C PHE A 148 -11.03 4.14 -10.65
N GLU A 149 -11.94 5.04 -11.01
CA GLU A 149 -12.43 5.17 -12.39
C GLU A 149 -11.31 5.68 -13.32
N ASP A 150 -10.72 6.83 -12.98
CA ASP A 150 -9.79 7.57 -13.83
C ASP A 150 -8.40 6.90 -13.90
N PHE A 151 -7.87 6.43 -12.77
CA PHE A 151 -6.48 5.94 -12.64
C PHE A 151 -6.41 4.46 -12.33
N ALA A 152 -7.26 3.98 -11.42
CA ALA A 152 -7.24 2.61 -10.91
C ALA A 152 -5.88 2.18 -10.34
N SER A 153 -5.14 3.11 -9.71
CA SER A 153 -3.91 2.81 -8.99
C SER A 153 -4.17 2.46 -7.52
N PRO A 154 -3.27 1.71 -6.86
CA PRO A 154 -3.27 1.55 -5.41
C PRO A 154 -3.15 2.89 -4.67
N ILE A 155 -3.83 3.02 -3.54
CA ILE A 155 -3.78 4.20 -2.67
C ILE A 155 -3.10 3.81 -1.36
N MET A 156 -2.24 4.67 -0.80
CA MET A 156 -1.83 4.56 0.60
C MET A 156 -2.81 5.33 1.48
N MET A 157 -3.26 4.73 2.58
CA MET A 157 -4.01 5.37 3.65
C MET A 157 -3.19 5.32 4.94
N GLY A 158 -2.86 6.49 5.49
CA GLY A 158 -2.25 6.61 6.83
C GLY A 158 -3.22 7.25 7.81
N GLY A 159 -3.32 6.71 9.02
CA GLY A 159 -4.06 7.29 10.14
C GLY A 159 -3.15 7.67 11.31
N ASP A 160 -3.61 8.60 12.14
CA ASP A 160 -2.85 9.08 13.30
C ASP A 160 -3.00 8.18 14.52
N LYS A 161 -4.24 7.89 14.92
CA LYS A 161 -4.54 7.14 16.15
C LYS A 161 -4.41 5.64 15.99
N ASP A 162 -4.52 5.13 14.77
CA ASP A 162 -4.27 3.72 14.49
C ASP A 162 -2.78 3.44 14.23
N CYS A 163 -1.93 4.48 14.13
CA CYS A 163 -0.51 4.40 13.82
C CYS A 163 -0.19 3.41 12.68
N SER A 164 -1.08 3.33 11.69
CA SER A 164 -1.12 2.20 10.76
C SER A 164 -1.34 2.66 9.34
N SER A 165 -0.35 2.42 8.49
CA SER A 165 -0.50 2.50 7.03
C SER A 165 -1.24 1.27 6.49
N LYS A 166 -2.12 1.49 5.52
CA LYS A 166 -2.86 0.46 4.79
C LYS A 166 -2.84 0.76 3.30
N GLY A 167 -2.77 -0.29 2.48
CA GLY A 167 -3.05 -0.18 1.05
C GLY A 167 -4.54 -0.23 0.81
N ILE A 168 -5.07 0.67 -0.02
CA ILE A 168 -6.47 0.65 -0.45
C ILE A 168 -6.49 0.30 -1.93
N MET A 169 -7.05 -0.87 -2.24
CA MET A 169 -7.06 -1.45 -3.60
C MET A 169 -8.42 -1.36 -4.29
N GLY A 170 -9.39 -0.72 -3.64
CA GLY A 170 -10.70 -0.54 -4.21
C GLY A 170 -11.71 0.05 -3.25
N ILE A 171 -12.87 0.36 -3.81
CA ILE A 171 -14.04 0.85 -3.12
C ILE A 171 -15.26 0.08 -3.60
N HIS A 172 -16.14 -0.25 -2.66
CA HIS A 172 -17.43 -0.90 -2.95
C HIS A 172 -18.56 -0.03 -2.39
N ILE A 173 -19.58 0.19 -3.21
CA ILE A 173 -20.76 0.97 -2.88
C ILE A 173 -21.95 0.02 -2.96
N GLY A 174 -22.46 -0.37 -1.80
CA GLY A 174 -23.58 -1.30 -1.69
C GLY A 174 -24.88 -0.64 -2.15
N SER A 175 -25.81 -1.46 -2.67
CA SER A 175 -27.14 -1.00 -3.08
C SER A 175 -27.95 -0.38 -1.94
N ASN A 176 -27.57 -0.65 -0.69
CA ASN A 176 -28.18 -0.10 0.52
C ASN A 176 -27.58 1.25 0.96
N GLY A 177 -26.64 1.82 0.19
CA GLY A 177 -25.95 3.08 0.50
C GLY A 177 -24.74 2.93 1.42
N ASN A 178 -24.38 1.71 1.82
CA ASN A 178 -23.15 1.45 2.56
C ASN A 178 -21.92 1.60 1.65
N ALA A 179 -20.78 1.91 2.26
CA ALA A 179 -19.52 2.04 1.57
C ALA A 179 -18.42 1.26 2.28
N TYR A 180 -17.52 0.67 1.48
CA TYR A 180 -16.42 -0.15 1.96
C TYR A 180 -15.13 0.20 1.23
N LEU A 181 -14.01 0.16 1.94
CA LEU A 181 -12.67 0.18 1.34
C LEU A 181 -12.10 -1.23 1.33
N LEU A 182 -11.48 -1.62 0.21
CA LEU A 182 -10.70 -2.85 0.12
C LEU A 182 -9.32 -2.60 0.72
N VAL A 183 -9.14 -3.05 1.95
CA VAL A 183 -7.92 -2.89 2.74
C VAL A 183 -6.97 -4.05 2.47
N VAL A 184 -5.72 -3.71 2.16
CA VAL A 184 -4.55 -4.59 2.13
C VAL A 184 -3.64 -4.16 3.28
N ASP A 185 -3.60 -4.97 4.34
CA ASP A 185 -2.91 -4.64 5.58
C ASP A 185 -1.44 -5.12 5.54
N PRO A 186 -0.43 -4.23 5.61
CA PRO A 186 0.99 -4.63 5.54
C PRO A 186 1.53 -5.22 6.86
N HIS A 187 0.73 -5.39 7.91
CA HIS A 187 1.19 -5.81 9.23
C HIS A 187 1.36 -7.33 9.38
N PHE A 188 1.04 -8.12 8.35
CA PHE A 188 1.23 -9.57 8.37
C PHE A 188 2.70 -9.93 8.63
N ILE A 189 2.93 -10.87 9.54
CA ILE A 189 4.26 -11.40 9.89
C ILE A 189 4.26 -12.90 9.63
N GLY A 190 5.26 -13.35 8.87
CA GLY A 190 5.40 -14.75 8.49
C GLY A 190 5.43 -14.89 6.98
N LYS A 191 5.22 -16.11 6.47
CA LYS A 191 5.07 -16.40 5.03
C LYS A 191 3.68 -16.95 4.79
N ALA A 192 2.90 -16.26 3.96
CA ALA A 192 1.53 -16.66 3.68
C ALA A 192 1.48 -18.00 2.92
N LYS A 193 0.55 -18.88 3.28
CA LYS A 193 0.33 -20.16 2.59
C LYS A 193 -0.38 -20.00 1.24
N GLY A 194 -0.96 -18.82 0.98
CA GLY A 194 -1.71 -18.49 -0.22
C GLY A 194 -2.65 -17.30 0.02
N ILE A 195 -3.37 -16.90 -1.00
CA ILE A 195 -4.33 -15.78 -0.96
C ILE A 195 -5.44 -16.06 0.08
N ASN A 196 -6.02 -17.26 0.07
CA ASN A 196 -7.11 -17.64 0.98
C ASN A 196 -6.72 -17.50 2.46
N HIS A 197 -5.46 -17.78 2.81
CA HIS A 197 -4.95 -17.61 4.17
C HIS A 197 -4.98 -16.14 4.61
N LEU A 198 -4.54 -15.24 3.73
CA LEU A 198 -4.54 -13.80 4.02
C LEU A 198 -5.97 -13.25 4.14
N GLN A 199 -6.88 -13.72 3.29
CA GLN A 199 -8.29 -13.30 3.31
C GLN A 199 -9.04 -13.86 4.53
N SER A 200 -8.85 -15.14 4.87
CA SER A 200 -9.50 -15.77 6.03
C SER A 200 -9.07 -15.18 7.38
N GLU A 201 -7.85 -14.66 7.45
CA GLU A 201 -7.33 -13.97 8.63
C GLU A 201 -7.53 -12.44 8.57
N HIS A 202 -8.31 -11.95 7.60
CA HIS A 202 -8.69 -10.54 7.49
C HIS A 202 -7.54 -9.56 7.23
N TRP A 203 -6.39 -10.04 6.74
CA TRP A 203 -5.31 -9.17 6.24
C TRP A 203 -5.72 -8.46 4.95
N ILE A 204 -6.55 -9.12 4.15
CA ILE A 204 -7.17 -8.55 2.95
C ILE A 204 -8.68 -8.61 3.14
N LYS A 205 -9.34 -7.44 3.22
CA LYS A 205 -10.76 -7.39 3.55
C LYS A 205 -11.45 -6.15 2.99
N TRP A 206 -12.75 -6.27 2.79
CA TRP A 206 -13.63 -5.11 2.73
C TRP A 206 -13.87 -4.60 4.14
N GLN A 207 -13.52 -3.34 4.40
CA GLN A 207 -13.76 -2.67 5.67
C GLN A 207 -14.83 -1.61 5.49
N HIS A 208 -15.90 -1.70 6.27
CA HIS A 208 -16.99 -0.74 6.20
C HIS A 208 -16.54 0.63 6.69
N PHE A 209 -17.06 1.72 6.12
CA PHE A 209 -16.64 3.08 6.48
C PHE A 209 -16.88 3.40 7.96
N SER A 210 -17.89 2.80 8.60
CA SER A 210 -18.15 2.97 10.04
C SER A 210 -17.14 2.27 10.95
N ASP A 211 -16.35 1.33 10.42
CA ASP A 211 -15.39 0.54 11.20
C ASP A 211 -14.04 1.25 11.34
N PHE A 212 -13.86 2.38 10.65
CA PHE A 212 -12.71 3.25 10.83
C PHE A 212 -12.87 4.10 12.10
N VAL A 213 -11.75 4.49 12.70
CA VAL A 213 -11.75 5.21 13.97
C VAL A 213 -12.27 6.63 13.74
N ASN A 214 -13.51 6.89 14.15
CA ASN A 214 -14.16 8.21 13.99
C ASN A 214 -13.29 9.37 14.46
N SER A 215 -12.60 9.24 15.60
CA SER A 215 -11.80 10.35 16.15
C SER A 215 -10.42 10.54 15.51
N SER A 216 -10.04 9.69 14.55
CA SER A 216 -8.76 9.74 13.83
C SER A 216 -8.85 10.63 12.60
N PHE A 217 -7.76 11.25 12.18
CA PHE A 217 -7.66 11.79 10.83
C PHE A 217 -7.05 10.74 9.89
N TYR A 218 -7.32 10.87 8.60
CA TYR A 218 -6.75 10.01 7.57
C TYR A 218 -6.16 10.82 6.41
N ASN A 219 -4.94 10.45 5.99
CA ASN A 219 -4.30 10.98 4.80
C ASN A 219 -4.24 9.89 3.73
N PHE A 220 -4.81 10.17 2.57
CA PHE A 220 -4.73 9.30 1.42
C PHE A 220 -3.73 9.85 0.41
N CYS A 221 -2.78 9.03 -0.04
CA CYS A 221 -1.88 9.34 -1.15
C CYS A 221 -2.33 8.55 -2.39
N LEU A 222 -2.78 9.29 -3.41
CA LEU A 222 -3.41 8.78 -4.63
C LEU A 222 -2.48 9.00 -5.83
N PRO A 223 -1.67 8.02 -6.26
CA PRO A 223 -0.79 8.14 -7.43
C PRO A 223 -1.59 8.45 -8.71
N GLN A 224 -1.23 9.48 -9.48
CA GLN A 224 -2.00 9.92 -10.65
C GLN A 224 -1.45 9.30 -11.96
N VAL A 225 -1.28 7.98 -11.97
CA VAL A 225 -0.83 7.23 -13.15
C VAL A 225 -1.92 6.25 -13.57
N GLN A 226 -2.24 6.23 -14.87
CA GLN A 226 -3.29 5.36 -15.38
C GLN A 226 -2.80 3.92 -15.45
N ALA A 227 -3.58 3.01 -14.87
CA ALA A 227 -3.41 1.59 -15.07
C ALA A 227 -3.43 1.24 -16.57
N ARG A 228 -2.66 0.21 -16.96
CA ARG A 228 -2.78 -0.36 -18.31
C ARG A 228 -4.21 -0.83 -18.54
N LYS A 229 -4.77 -0.48 -19.70
CA LYS A 229 -5.99 -1.12 -20.19
C LYS A 229 -5.63 -2.58 -20.46
N GLN A 230 -6.37 -3.52 -19.88
CA GLN A 230 -6.26 -4.91 -20.31
C GLN A 230 -6.66 -4.95 -21.80
N HIS A 231 -5.77 -5.39 -22.67
CA HIS A 231 -6.17 -5.75 -24.03
C HIS A 231 -7.11 -6.94 -23.88
N GLU A 232 -8.41 -6.73 -24.10
CA GLU A 232 -9.34 -7.81 -24.37
C GLU A 232 -8.84 -8.51 -25.63
N GLY A 233 -8.15 -9.64 -25.44
CA GLY A 233 -7.78 -10.53 -26.51
C GLY A 233 -9.05 -11.05 -27.16
N HIS A 234 -9.51 -10.34 -28.20
CA HIS A 234 -10.44 -10.91 -29.17
C HIS A 234 -9.68 -12.03 -29.88
N SER A 235 -9.86 -13.25 -29.39
CA SER A 235 -9.62 -14.46 -30.16
C SER A 235 -10.59 -14.46 -31.35
N THR A 236 -10.20 -13.81 -32.44
CA THR A 236 -10.77 -14.10 -33.76
C THR A 236 -10.22 -15.46 -34.18
N THR A 237 -11.00 -16.50 -33.94
CA THR A 237 -10.92 -17.74 -34.69
C THR A 237 -11.30 -17.42 -36.14
N GLY A 238 -10.32 -17.49 -37.03
CA GLY A 238 -10.48 -17.65 -38.47
C GLY A 238 -9.86 -18.96 -38.90
#